data_AF-A0A845JWH7-F1
#
_entry.id   AF-A0A845JWH7-F1
#
_cell.length_a   1.000
_cell.length_b   1.000
_cell.length_c   1.000
_cell.angle_alpha   90.00
_cell.angle_beta   90.00
_cell.angle_gamma   90.00
#
_symmetry.space_group_name_H-M   'P 1'
#
loop_
_entity.id
_entity.type
_entity.pdbx_description
1 polymer ?
#
loop_
_entity_poly.entity_id
_entity_poly.type
_entity_poly.pdbx_seq_one_letter_code
_entity_poly.pdbx_strand_id
1 'polypeptide(L)'
;MSSRKEKAFPLLSSGFMKICRKFALGSPLIPLENSIFNFDVRKSTEFSILKGKGLSNGFFFEPTLFAEVSPKMRIAQEEIFGPVLSIIACRNLDYAIQITNDSKYGLSSAIYTQDVNRAFKAIEMLDTGITYINSSTIGAEIQLPFGGTKGTGNGHREAGTAAIETFTEWKSVYVDYSGTLQKAQIDD
;
A
#
# COMPACT_ATOMS: atom_id res chain seq x y z
N MET A 1 38.12 10.93 0.15
CA MET A 1 36.94 11.53 -0.50
C MET A 1 36.71 10.85 -1.85
N SER A 2 35.74 9.94 -1.93
CA SER A 2 35.10 9.50 -3.18
C SER A 2 33.83 8.76 -2.79
N SER A 3 32.70 9.45 -2.84
CA SER A 3 31.38 8.98 -2.42
C SER A 3 30.90 7.84 -3.33
N ARG A 4 30.80 6.61 -2.80
CA ARG A 4 29.97 5.56 -3.40
C ARG A 4 28.51 5.94 -3.12
N LYS A 5 27.76 6.28 -4.18
CA LYS A 5 26.31 6.47 -4.10
C LYS A 5 25.67 5.14 -3.75
N GLU A 6 25.00 5.09 -2.61
CA GLU A 6 24.17 3.96 -2.17
C GLU A 6 23.08 3.69 -3.20
N LYS A 7 23.05 2.45 -3.72
CA LYS A 7 21.93 1.91 -4.48
C LYS A 7 20.88 1.45 -3.48
N ALA A 8 19.84 2.25 -3.26
CA ALA A 8 18.66 1.79 -2.54
C ALA A 8 17.79 0.95 -3.49
N PHE A 9 17.75 -0.36 -3.23
CA PHE A 9 16.77 -1.32 -3.75
C PHE A 9 16.11 -1.95 -2.53
N PRO A 10 14.77 -2.03 -2.49
CA PRO A 10 14.13 -3.16 -1.83
C PRO A 10 13.15 -3.86 -2.80
N LEU A 11 13.32 -5.18 -2.92
CA LEU A 11 12.43 -6.12 -3.57
C LEU A 11 11.81 -7.04 -2.50
N LEU A 12 10.55 -7.45 -2.75
CA LEU A 12 9.81 -8.60 -2.23
C LEU A 12 9.22 -8.57 -0.80
N SER A 13 7.90 -8.42 -0.70
CA SER A 13 6.98 -9.51 -0.25
C SER A 13 5.51 -9.12 -0.47
N SER A 14 4.64 -10.13 -0.39
CA SER A 14 3.20 -10.17 -0.70
C SER A 14 2.34 -9.06 -0.10
N GLY A 15 1.43 -8.51 -0.91
CA GLY A 15 0.38 -7.59 -0.48
C GLY A 15 0.35 -6.33 -1.33
N PHE A 16 -0.56 -6.32 -2.31
CA PHE A 16 -1.04 -5.15 -3.06
C PHE A 16 0.02 -4.07 -3.37
N MET A 17 0.75 -4.22 -4.47
CA MET A 17 1.60 -3.14 -4.98
C MET A 17 1.24 -2.83 -6.44
N LYS A 18 0.35 -1.86 -6.65
CA LYS A 18 0.19 -1.18 -7.94
C LYS A 18 1.26 -0.08 -8.00
N ILE A 19 2.35 -0.31 -8.71
CA ILE A 19 3.37 0.73 -8.89
C ILE A 19 2.90 1.66 -10.01
N CYS A 20 2.30 2.79 -9.64
CA CYS A 20 2.15 3.93 -10.56
C CYS A 20 3.53 4.60 -10.71
N ARG A 21 4.28 4.24 -11.76
CA ARG A 21 5.59 4.83 -12.00
C ARG A 21 5.42 6.20 -12.68
N LYS A 22 5.95 7.25 -12.03
CA LYS A 22 6.12 8.56 -12.66
C LYS A 22 7.25 8.48 -13.70
N PHE A 23 6.98 8.87 -14.95
CA PHE A 23 8.02 9.19 -15.93
C PHE A 23 8.83 10.38 -15.35
N ALA A 24 10.06 10.11 -14.91
CA ALA A 24 11.06 11.17 -14.84
C ALA A 24 11.40 11.52 -16.29
N LEU A 25 10.85 12.63 -16.79
CA LEU A 25 11.26 13.23 -18.06
C LEU A 25 12.79 13.33 -18.08
N GLY A 26 13.45 12.54 -18.93
CA GLY A 26 14.86 12.73 -19.29
C GLY A 26 15.87 11.64 -18.91
N SER A 27 15.51 10.59 -18.18
CA SER A 27 16.47 9.50 -17.88
C SER A 27 16.30 8.35 -18.90
N PRO A 28 17.38 7.89 -19.58
CA PRO A 28 17.28 6.73 -20.47
C PRO A 28 16.75 5.53 -19.68
N LEU A 29 15.85 4.77 -20.32
CA LEU A 29 15.36 3.50 -19.82
C LEU A 29 16.58 2.65 -19.42
N ILE A 30 16.66 2.20 -18.16
CA ILE A 30 17.54 1.08 -17.84
C ILE A 30 16.91 -0.10 -18.58
N PRO A 31 17.60 -0.75 -19.53
CA PRO A 31 17.09 -1.96 -20.15
C PRO A 31 16.82 -2.99 -19.05
N LEU A 32 15.60 -3.54 -19.02
CA LEU A 32 15.22 -4.59 -18.07
C LEU A 32 16.07 -5.85 -18.21
N GLU A 33 16.87 -5.96 -19.29
CA GLU A 33 17.84 -7.02 -19.54
C GLU A 33 18.96 -7.13 -18.49
N ASN A 34 19.12 -6.13 -17.61
CA ASN A 34 20.15 -6.10 -16.56
C ASN A 34 19.62 -6.36 -15.13
N SER A 35 18.40 -6.91 -14.96
CA SER A 35 17.93 -7.29 -13.62
C SER A 35 18.55 -8.61 -13.15
N ILE A 36 19.07 -8.63 -11.92
CA ILE A 36 19.64 -9.82 -11.24
C ILE A 36 18.58 -10.93 -11.03
N PHE A 37 17.30 -10.58 -11.17
CA PHE A 37 16.16 -11.49 -11.12
C PHE A 37 15.57 -11.65 -12.52
N ASN A 38 15.39 -12.89 -12.96
CA ASN A 38 14.61 -13.20 -14.16
C ASN A 38 13.14 -12.94 -13.83
N PHE A 39 12.58 -11.86 -14.38
CA PHE A 39 11.15 -11.60 -14.36
C PHE A 39 10.57 -11.93 -15.73
N ASP A 40 9.49 -12.70 -15.77
CA ASP A 40 8.74 -12.89 -17.01
C ASP A 40 7.82 -11.68 -17.24
N VAL A 41 8.17 -10.85 -18.22
CA VAL A 41 7.41 -9.66 -18.60
C VAL A 41 6.40 -10.05 -19.67
N ARG A 42 5.12 -10.04 -19.30
CA ARG A 42 4.02 -10.46 -20.17
C ARG A 42 3.15 -9.30 -20.62
N LYS A 43 2.68 -9.42 -21.87
CA LYS A 43 1.55 -8.63 -22.41
C LYS A 43 0.22 -9.41 -22.41
N SER A 44 0.28 -10.74 -22.22
CA SER A 44 -0.89 -11.62 -22.04
C SER A 44 -1.23 -11.75 -20.56
N THR A 45 -2.40 -12.29 -20.20
CA THR A 45 -2.84 -12.54 -18.81
C THR A 45 -2.50 -13.95 -18.29
N GLU A 46 -1.56 -14.64 -18.92
CA GLU A 46 -1.26 -16.04 -18.60
C GLU A 46 -0.27 -16.14 -17.44
N PHE A 47 -0.43 -17.17 -16.60
CA PHE A 47 0.49 -17.50 -15.52
C PHE A 47 1.29 -18.77 -15.85
N SER A 48 2.57 -18.78 -15.52
CA SER A 48 3.42 -19.98 -15.59
C SER A 48 3.56 -20.64 -14.23
N ILE A 49 3.17 -21.91 -14.16
CA ILE A 49 3.54 -22.79 -13.04
C ILE A 49 4.94 -23.34 -13.32
N LEU A 50 5.87 -23.13 -12.40
CA LEU A 50 7.22 -23.64 -12.56
C LEU A 50 7.24 -25.16 -12.41
N LYS A 51 7.84 -25.84 -13.38
CA LYS A 51 8.08 -27.29 -13.36
C LYS A 51 9.57 -27.54 -13.50
N GLY A 52 10.12 -28.41 -12.65
CA GLY A 52 11.56 -28.70 -12.66
C GLY A 52 11.99 -29.63 -11.53
N LYS A 53 13.22 -30.12 -11.62
CA LYS A 53 13.83 -30.96 -10.58
C LYS A 53 13.91 -30.16 -9.27
N GLY A 54 13.32 -30.69 -8.20
CA GLY A 54 13.23 -30.03 -6.89
C GLY A 54 11.95 -29.20 -6.68
N LEU A 55 11.09 -29.06 -7.69
CA LEU A 55 9.82 -28.33 -7.59
C LEU A 55 8.59 -29.25 -7.52
N SER A 56 8.77 -30.57 -7.63
CA SER A 56 7.68 -31.55 -7.77
C SER A 56 6.75 -31.67 -6.56
N ASN A 57 7.16 -31.17 -5.39
CA ASN A 57 6.45 -31.31 -4.12
C ASN A 57 5.87 -29.98 -3.60
N GLY A 58 5.74 -28.94 -4.43
CA GLY A 58 5.20 -27.65 -4.02
C GLY A 58 4.45 -26.90 -5.12
N PHE A 59 3.83 -25.78 -4.76
CA PHE A 59 3.04 -24.92 -5.65
C PHE A 59 3.83 -23.67 -6.03
N PHE A 60 4.78 -23.82 -6.94
CA PHE A 60 5.70 -22.75 -7.33
C PHE A 60 5.20 -21.98 -8.56
N PHE A 61 5.13 -20.66 -8.41
CA PHE A 61 4.78 -19.74 -9.48
C PHE A 61 5.98 -18.87 -9.86
N GLU A 62 6.12 -18.60 -11.15
CA GLU A 62 7.13 -17.68 -11.63
C GLU A 62 6.76 -16.23 -11.26
N PRO A 63 7.71 -15.42 -10.74
CA PRO A 63 7.48 -13.99 -10.58
C PRO A 63 7.09 -13.35 -11.91
N THR A 64 5.86 -12.82 -11.98
CA THR A 64 5.26 -12.37 -13.23
C THR A 64 5.00 -10.88 -13.18
N LEU A 65 5.42 -10.19 -14.25
CA LEU A 65 5.20 -8.75 -14.42
C LEU A 65 4.31 -8.50 -15.63
N PHE A 66 3.20 -7.81 -15.42
CA PHE A 66 2.34 -7.34 -16.51
C PHE A 66 2.66 -5.88 -16.82
N ALA A 67 3.17 -5.65 -18.03
CA ALA A 67 3.43 -4.31 -18.55
C ALA A 67 2.21 -3.78 -19.34
N GLU A 68 2.15 -2.46 -19.54
CA GLU A 68 1.10 -1.80 -20.35
C GLU A 68 -0.33 -2.05 -19.83
N VAL A 69 -0.47 -2.27 -18.52
CA VAL A 69 -1.77 -2.52 -17.89
C VAL A 69 -2.59 -1.23 -17.86
N SER A 70 -3.83 -1.29 -18.36
CA SER A 70 -4.77 -0.17 -18.20
C SER A 70 -5.42 -0.22 -16.81
N PRO A 71 -5.76 0.93 -16.20
CA PRO A 71 -6.40 0.97 -14.88
C PRO A 71 -7.70 0.18 -14.78
N LYS A 72 -8.42 -0.01 -15.90
CA LYS A 72 -9.72 -0.69 -15.92
C LYS A 72 -9.63 -2.19 -16.20
N MET A 73 -8.43 -2.72 -16.47
CA MET A 73 -8.24 -4.16 -16.63
C MET A 73 -8.50 -4.88 -15.30
N ARG A 74 -9.04 -6.11 -15.37
CA ARG A 74 -9.31 -6.94 -14.19
C ARG A 74 -8.08 -7.15 -13.31
N ILE A 75 -6.92 -7.37 -13.93
CA ILE A 75 -5.64 -7.53 -13.23
C ILE A 75 -5.17 -6.27 -12.48
N ALA A 76 -5.70 -5.10 -12.86
CA ALA A 76 -5.49 -3.84 -12.16
C ALA A 76 -6.55 -3.58 -11.10
N GLN A 77 -7.62 -4.37 -10.98
CA GLN A 77 -8.77 -4.07 -10.12
C GLN A 77 -8.99 -5.11 -9.03
N GLU A 78 -8.64 -6.37 -9.31
CA GLU A 78 -8.78 -7.49 -8.37
C GLU A 78 -7.47 -7.78 -7.65
N GLU A 79 -7.59 -8.32 -6.45
CA GLU A 79 -6.46 -8.77 -5.65
C GLU A 79 -5.98 -10.15 -6.11
N ILE A 80 -4.66 -10.29 -6.25
CA ILE A 80 -4.01 -11.55 -6.58
C ILE A 80 -2.97 -11.84 -5.51
N PHE A 81 -3.16 -12.92 -4.77
CA PHE A 81 -2.16 -13.43 -3.82
C PHE A 81 -1.15 -14.30 -4.57
N GLY A 82 0.04 -13.74 -4.81
CA GLY A 82 1.13 -14.40 -5.53
C GLY A 82 2.21 -13.41 -5.95
N PRO A 83 3.31 -13.88 -6.58
CA PRO A 83 4.40 -13.02 -7.01
C PRO A 83 4.06 -12.30 -8.32
N VAL A 84 2.99 -11.50 -8.31
CA VAL A 84 2.42 -10.86 -9.50
C VAL A 84 2.45 -9.34 -9.34
N LEU A 85 2.99 -8.63 -10.34
CA LEU A 85 3.06 -7.18 -10.36
C LEU A 85 2.45 -6.61 -11.64
N SER A 86 1.56 -5.62 -11.51
CA SER A 86 1.04 -4.85 -12.64
C SER A 86 1.71 -3.47 -12.70
N ILE A 87 2.19 -3.09 -13.89
CA ILE A 87 2.73 -1.75 -14.16
C ILE A 87 1.70 -0.95 -14.96
N ILE A 88 1.26 0.16 -14.36
CA ILE A 88 0.35 1.12 -14.98
C ILE A 88 1.11 2.44 -15.17
N ALA A 89 1.17 2.91 -16.42
CA ALA A 89 1.78 4.19 -16.72
C ALA A 89 0.84 5.35 -16.32
N CYS A 90 1.38 6.37 -15.66
CA CYS A 90 0.64 7.57 -15.31
C CYS A 90 1.34 8.82 -15.84
N ARG A 91 0.55 9.78 -16.34
CA ARG A 91 1.06 11.03 -16.93
C ARG A 91 1.46 12.09 -15.90
N ASN A 92 0.85 12.06 -14.72
CA ASN A 92 1.08 13.02 -13.65
C ASN A 92 0.59 12.46 -12.31
N LEU A 93 0.82 13.21 -11.22
CA LEU A 93 0.46 12.80 -9.87
C LEU A 93 -1.06 12.69 -9.69
N ASP A 94 -1.84 13.63 -10.20
CA ASP A 94 -3.30 13.61 -10.10
C ASP A 94 -3.90 12.35 -10.70
N TYR A 95 -3.42 11.97 -11.88
CA TYR A 95 -3.85 10.75 -12.54
C TYR A 95 -3.38 9.50 -11.80
N ALA A 96 -2.19 9.51 -11.19
CA ALA A 96 -1.72 8.41 -10.35
C ALA A 96 -2.60 8.21 -9.12
N ILE A 97 -2.96 9.31 -8.43
CA ILE A 97 -3.89 9.30 -7.29
C ILE A 97 -5.25 8.78 -7.74
N GLN A 98 -5.76 9.23 -8.88
CA GLN A 98 -7.02 8.74 -9.44
C GLN A 98 -6.99 7.23 -9.68
N ILE A 99 -5.92 6.71 -10.28
CA ILE A 99 -5.74 5.26 -10.52
C ILE A 99 -5.72 4.49 -9.19
N THR A 100 -4.98 4.97 -8.20
CA THR A 100 -4.89 4.32 -6.89
C THR A 100 -6.24 4.31 -6.19
N ASN A 101 -6.94 5.45 -6.16
CA ASN A 101 -8.20 5.60 -5.45
C ASN A 101 -9.38 4.88 -6.12
N ASP A 102 -9.34 4.67 -7.44
CA ASP A 102 -10.33 3.90 -8.21
C ASP A 102 -10.33 2.40 -7.87
N SER A 103 -9.32 1.93 -7.13
CA SER A 103 -9.30 0.59 -6.54
C SER A 103 -10.43 0.42 -5.52
N LYS A 104 -11.10 -0.74 -5.54
CA LYS A 104 -12.09 -1.13 -4.52
C LYS A 104 -11.46 -1.31 -3.13
N TYR A 105 -10.15 -1.52 -3.08
CA TYR A 105 -9.36 -1.75 -1.87
C TYR A 105 -8.55 -0.51 -1.49
N GLY A 106 -8.34 -0.31 -0.19
CA GLY A 106 -7.68 0.85 0.39
C GLY A 106 -6.81 0.51 1.59
N LEU A 107 -5.99 -0.54 1.52
CA LEU A 107 -5.08 -0.92 2.62
C LEU A 107 -3.88 0.01 2.71
N SER A 108 -2.97 -0.12 1.76
CA SER A 108 -1.64 0.47 1.77
C SER A 108 -1.33 1.11 0.42
N SER A 109 -0.62 2.23 0.45
CA SER A 109 -0.12 2.92 -0.72
C SER A 109 1.29 3.45 -0.46
N ALA A 110 2.04 3.71 -1.54
CA ALA A 110 3.36 4.30 -1.44
C ALA A 110 3.62 5.27 -2.60
N ILE A 111 4.29 6.37 -2.31
CA ILE A 111 4.80 7.30 -3.31
C ILE A 111 6.32 7.48 -3.13
N TYR A 112 7.04 7.43 -4.25
CA TYR A 112 8.46 7.74 -4.31
C TYR A 112 8.66 9.10 -4.99
N THR A 113 9.10 10.09 -4.24
CA THR A 113 9.34 11.44 -4.74
C THR A 113 10.31 12.23 -3.85
N GLN A 114 11.08 13.13 -4.47
CA GLN A 114 11.90 14.13 -3.76
C GLN A 114 11.17 15.48 -3.62
N ASP A 115 10.00 15.62 -4.24
CA ASP A 115 9.20 16.84 -4.22
C ASP A 115 8.22 16.79 -3.05
N VAL A 116 8.49 17.60 -2.03
CA VAL A 116 7.69 17.65 -0.80
C VAL A 116 6.24 18.04 -1.07
N ASN A 117 5.97 18.93 -2.02
CA ASN A 117 4.59 19.33 -2.35
C ASN A 117 3.80 18.15 -2.93
N ARG A 118 4.46 17.29 -3.70
CA ARG A 118 3.85 16.06 -4.22
C ARG A 118 3.61 15.03 -3.13
N ALA A 119 4.53 14.92 -2.17
CA ALA A 119 4.35 14.04 -1.02
C ALA A 119 3.14 14.48 -0.17
N PHE A 120 3.05 15.76 0.21
CA PHE A 120 1.91 16.29 0.97
C PHE A 120 0.58 16.17 0.23
N LYS A 121 0.58 16.48 -1.08
CA LYS A 121 -0.62 16.25 -1.90
C LYS A 121 -1.05 14.78 -1.92
N ALA A 122 -0.11 13.84 -1.97
CA ALA A 122 -0.43 12.42 -1.90
C ALA A 122 -0.95 12.00 -0.52
N ILE A 123 -0.37 12.52 0.58
CA ILE A 123 -0.83 12.26 1.95
C ILE A 123 -2.29 12.67 2.13
N GLU A 124 -2.68 13.82 1.59
CA GLU A 124 -4.05 14.33 1.71
C GLU A 124 -5.04 13.58 0.80
N MET A 125 -4.61 13.22 -0.42
CA MET A 125 -5.53 12.77 -1.47
C MET A 125 -5.60 11.26 -1.64
N LEU A 126 -4.65 10.48 -1.12
CA LEU A 126 -4.70 9.01 -1.22
C LEU A 126 -5.70 8.43 -0.22
N ASP A 127 -6.70 7.73 -0.74
CA ASP A 127 -7.75 7.10 0.07
C ASP A 127 -7.36 5.64 0.37
N THR A 128 -6.41 5.53 1.31
CA THR A 128 -5.86 4.29 1.86
C THR A 128 -5.58 4.46 3.34
N GLY A 129 -5.69 3.40 4.13
CA GLY A 129 -5.45 3.46 5.56
C GLY A 129 -3.97 3.68 5.95
N ILE A 130 -3.04 3.27 5.09
CA ILE A 130 -1.59 3.43 5.29
C ILE A 130 -0.96 4.03 4.03
N THR A 131 -0.19 5.10 4.19
CA THR A 131 0.52 5.76 3.09
C THR A 131 1.99 5.93 3.44
N TYR A 132 2.88 5.38 2.60
CA TYR A 132 4.32 5.48 2.74
C TYR A 132 4.91 6.54 1.80
N ILE A 133 5.85 7.33 2.31
CA ILE A 133 6.66 8.26 1.51
C ILE A 133 8.07 7.69 1.42
N ASN A 134 8.53 7.41 0.20
CA ASN A 134 9.85 6.84 -0.09
C ASN A 134 10.15 5.51 0.65
N SER A 135 9.12 4.71 0.91
CA SER A 135 9.23 3.34 1.45
C SER A 135 8.25 2.40 0.73
N SER A 136 8.40 1.09 0.92
CA SER A 136 7.52 0.07 0.34
C SER A 136 6.13 0.09 0.96
N THR A 137 5.15 -0.56 0.30
CA THR A 137 3.78 -0.73 0.84
C THR A 137 3.71 -1.71 2.02
N ILE A 138 4.81 -2.36 2.36
CA ILE A 138 4.98 -3.29 3.49
C ILE A 138 5.89 -2.68 4.57
N GLY A 139 5.87 -3.29 5.76
CA GLY A 139 6.71 -2.86 6.89
C GLY A 139 5.99 -1.89 7.83
N ALA A 140 4.73 -2.16 8.15
CA ALA A 140 3.99 -1.36 9.12
C ALA A 140 4.55 -1.58 10.53
N GLU A 141 4.79 -0.48 11.24
CA GLU A 141 5.33 -0.50 12.61
C GLU A 141 4.24 -0.84 13.64
N ILE A 142 4.58 -1.62 14.66
CA ILE A 142 3.62 -2.20 15.62
C ILE A 142 2.88 -1.16 16.49
N GLN A 143 3.45 0.03 16.66
CA GLN A 143 2.87 1.11 17.46
C GLN A 143 1.89 1.99 16.66
N LEU A 144 1.87 1.88 15.33
CA LEU A 144 0.98 2.66 14.48
C LEU A 144 -0.30 1.88 14.16
N PRO A 145 -1.45 2.57 13.96
CA PRO A 145 -2.69 1.90 13.59
C PRO A 145 -2.56 1.18 12.24
N PHE A 146 -2.82 -0.12 12.22
CA PHE A 146 -2.85 -0.93 11.01
C PHE A 146 -4.29 -1.18 10.57
N GLY A 147 -4.59 -0.96 9.29
CA GLY A 147 -5.90 -1.25 8.74
C GLY A 147 -6.19 -0.41 7.51
N GLY A 148 -7.17 -0.84 6.72
CA GLY A 148 -7.54 -0.18 5.48
C GLY A 148 -8.90 0.52 5.53
N THR A 149 -9.24 1.13 4.40
CA THR A 149 -10.56 1.71 4.10
C THR A 149 -11.23 0.92 2.96
N LYS A 150 -12.45 1.32 2.58
CA LYS A 150 -13.20 0.74 1.44
C LYS A 150 -13.43 -0.76 1.61
N GLY A 151 -13.27 -1.55 0.54
CA GLY A 151 -13.38 -3.00 0.56
C GLY A 151 -12.29 -3.72 1.34
N THR A 152 -11.29 -3.01 1.89
CA THR A 152 -10.27 -3.62 2.76
C THR A 152 -10.76 -3.76 4.20
N GLY A 153 -11.58 -2.83 4.70
CA GLY A 153 -11.93 -2.82 6.11
C GLY A 153 -13.07 -1.86 6.44
N ASN A 154 -13.63 -2.03 7.63
CA ASN A 154 -14.81 -1.31 8.12
C ASN A 154 -14.45 -0.07 8.96
N GLY A 155 -13.20 0.40 8.92
CA GLY A 155 -12.73 1.57 9.66
C GLY A 155 -12.01 1.27 10.97
N HIS A 156 -12.15 0.06 11.53
CA HIS A 156 -11.35 -0.35 12.68
C HIS A 156 -9.86 -0.42 12.34
N ARG A 157 -9.04 -0.36 13.39
CA ARG A 157 -7.59 -0.44 13.29
C ARG A 157 -7.09 -1.46 14.31
N GLU A 158 -6.13 -2.25 13.87
CA GLU A 158 -5.36 -3.15 14.72
C GLU A 158 -4.02 -2.49 15.08
N ALA A 159 -3.30 -3.11 16.01
CA ALA A 159 -2.03 -2.63 16.54
C ALA A 159 -2.09 -1.24 17.22
N GLY A 160 -0.98 -0.87 17.87
CA GLY A 160 -0.88 0.36 18.64
C GLY A 160 -1.99 0.56 19.68
N THR A 161 -2.22 1.82 20.05
CA THR A 161 -3.29 2.20 20.98
C THR A 161 -4.67 2.18 20.33
N ALA A 162 -4.75 2.31 19.00
CA ALA A 162 -6.02 2.33 18.27
C ALA A 162 -6.79 1.01 18.36
N ALA A 163 -6.09 -0.13 18.50
CA ALA A 163 -6.73 -1.42 18.71
C ALA A 163 -7.56 -1.49 20.00
N ILE A 164 -7.19 -0.74 21.04
CA ILE A 164 -7.87 -0.78 22.34
C ILE A 164 -9.35 -0.39 22.20
N GLU A 165 -9.65 0.63 21.39
CA GLU A 165 -11.02 1.07 21.09
C GLU A 165 -11.88 -0.02 20.42
N THR A 166 -11.26 -0.99 19.75
CA THR A 166 -11.98 -2.09 19.09
C THR A 166 -12.28 -3.25 20.05
N PHE A 167 -11.41 -3.47 21.04
CA PHE A 167 -11.51 -4.60 21.97
C PHE A 167 -12.02 -4.21 23.36
N THR A 168 -12.38 -2.94 23.58
CA THR A 168 -12.89 -2.42 24.84
C THR A 168 -14.10 -1.53 24.62
N GLU A 169 -14.85 -1.26 25.70
CA GLU A 169 -16.04 -0.42 25.67
C GLU A 169 -15.91 0.68 26.74
N TRP A 170 -16.36 1.89 26.43
CA TRP A 170 -16.31 3.02 27.36
C TRP A 170 -17.38 2.89 28.44
N LYS A 171 -16.97 3.04 29.71
CA LYS A 171 -17.88 3.10 30.85
C LYS A 171 -17.68 4.38 31.63
N SER A 172 -18.64 5.30 31.54
CA SER A 172 -18.67 6.51 32.37
C SER A 172 -19.34 6.22 33.72
N VAL A 173 -18.65 6.55 34.82
CA VAL A 173 -19.17 6.40 36.19
C VAL A 173 -19.03 7.74 36.89
N TYR A 174 -20.17 8.30 37.33
CA TYR A 174 -20.22 9.49 38.15
C TYR A 174 -20.44 9.08 39.60
N VAL A 175 -19.62 9.61 40.52
CA VAL A 175 -19.74 9.34 41.95
C VAL A 175 -19.83 10.66 42.68
N ASP A 176 -20.97 10.87 43.36
CA ASP A 176 -21.21 12.03 44.20
C ASP A 176 -21.12 11.64 45.68
N TYR A 177 -20.26 12.35 46.41
CA TYR A 177 -20.05 12.17 47.86
C TYR A 177 -20.58 13.35 48.68
N SER A 178 -21.23 14.34 48.05
CA SER A 178 -21.62 15.60 48.68
C SER A 178 -22.79 15.47 49.67
N GLY A 179 -23.55 14.37 49.60
CA GLY A 179 -24.79 14.20 50.36
C GLY A 179 -25.89 15.20 50.00
N THR A 180 -25.76 15.92 48.88
CA THR A 180 -26.72 16.93 48.41
C THR A 180 -26.89 16.85 46.90
N LEU A 181 -28.06 17.23 46.38
CA LEU A 181 -28.34 17.16 44.94
C LEU A 181 -27.46 18.13 44.14
N GLN A 182 -26.61 17.58 43.28
CA GLN A 182 -25.85 18.36 42.30
C GLN A 182 -26.65 18.52 41.01
N LYS A 183 -26.83 19.76 40.55
CA LYS A 183 -27.53 20.06 39.31
C LYS A 183 -26.52 20.22 38.18
N ALA A 184 -26.46 19.26 37.26
CA ALA A 184 -25.69 19.41 36.03
C ALA A 184 -26.46 20.23 35.00
N GLN A 185 -25.82 21.23 34.37
CA GLN A 185 -26.36 22.02 33.26
C GLN A 185 -27.63 22.83 33.57
N ILE A 186 -27.86 23.21 34.84
CA ILE A 186 -28.90 24.18 35.21
C ILE A 186 -28.20 25.44 35.70
N ASP A 187 -28.35 26.54 34.96
CA ASP A 187 -28.09 27.89 35.45
C ASP A 187 -29.38 28.39 36.14
N ASP A 188 -29.25 29.04 37.29
CA ASP A 188 -30.38 29.52 38.11
C ASP A 188 -31.35 30.46 37.36
#